data_AF-A0A1W9N5W7-F1
#
_entry.id   AF-A0A1W9N5W7-F1
#
_cell.length_a   1.000
_cell.length_b   1.000
_cell.length_c   1.000
_cell.angle_alpha   90.00
_cell.angle_beta   90.00
_cell.angle_gamma   90.00
#
_symmetry.space_group_name_H-M   'P 1'
#
loop_
_entity.id
_entity.type
_entity.pdbx_description
1 polymer ?
#
loop_
_entity_poly.entity_id
_entity_poly.type
_entity_poly.pdbx_seq_one_letter_code
_entity_poly.pdbx_strand_id
1 'polypeptide(L)'
;MIRENWLRLFLAMGCMLVIAGATSATAFLVKPVLDDIFFKKDITMLRIIPIAVILIYFIRGIGYYGQEYLMNYVGESIIRQLRNSLYDRIQDLPLSFFHKEKTGRLMSRITNDVNVIKAMVSTAVTSSLRDVFTVIGLTGVIFYRDWKMALFAMVILPIAFFPVVEFGRRVRRVSTGCQEAMADMSSFLHETFVGNKIVKAFGMENYEKKRFAEKTLALFRLEMKAVMAKSLSSPVMEFLGGLGIAFIIWYGGYRVIDGTSTAGTFFSFMAAVLMLYDPIKKLSRLNNDIQQGLAAADRVFDIIERESDIKEPLR
;
A
#
# COMPACT_ATOMS: atom_id res chain seq x y z
N MET A 1 15.05 19.41 -0.71
CA MET A 1 13.84 18.66 -1.07
C MET A 1 12.84 18.48 0.09
N ILE A 2 13.08 17.59 1.07
CA ILE A 2 12.11 17.35 2.17
C ILE A 2 12.03 18.53 3.16
N ARG A 3 13.17 19.14 3.48
CA ARG A 3 13.26 20.25 4.45
C ARG A 3 12.47 21.50 4.03
N GLU A 4 12.38 21.76 2.73
CA GLU A 4 11.59 22.89 2.17
C GLU A 4 10.08 22.70 2.34
N ASN A 5 9.62 21.45 2.51
CA ASN A 5 8.21 21.10 2.60
C ASN A 5 7.78 20.69 4.03
N TRP A 6 8.64 20.90 5.03
CA TRP A 6 8.41 20.47 6.41
C TRP A 6 7.09 20.99 7.00
N LEU A 7 6.76 22.26 6.77
CA LEU A 7 5.50 22.86 7.25
C LEU A 7 4.26 22.14 6.68
N ARG A 8 4.30 21.79 5.39
CA ARG A 8 3.20 21.08 4.72
C ARG A 8 3.06 19.65 5.23
N LEU A 9 4.19 18.98 5.47
CA LEU A 9 4.21 17.65 6.09
C LEU A 9 3.62 17.68 7.49
N PHE A 10 3.97 18.68 8.31
CA PHE A 10 3.42 18.84 9.66
C PHE A 10 1.90 19.10 9.64
N LEU A 11 1.43 19.98 8.74
CA LEU A 11 0.00 20.20 8.53
C LEU A 11 -0.72 18.92 8.07
N ALA A 12 -0.12 18.16 7.16
CA ALA A 12 -0.67 16.89 6.70
C ALA A 12 -0.76 15.87 7.84
N MET A 13 0.24 15.81 8.73
CA MET A 13 0.18 14.98 9.95
C MET A 13 -0.97 15.41 10.87
N GLY A 14 -1.20 16.72 11.04
CA GLY A 14 -2.36 17.23 11.77
C GLY A 14 -3.68 16.73 11.16
N CYS A 15 -3.83 16.81 9.84
CA CYS A 15 -4.99 16.26 9.13
C CYS A 15 -5.13 14.75 9.33
N MET A 16 -4.03 13.98 9.34
CA MET A 16 -4.07 12.53 9.59
C MET A 16 -4.55 12.18 11.00
N LEU A 17 -4.10 12.93 12.01
CA LEU A 17 -4.57 12.78 13.39
C LEU A 17 -6.07 13.07 13.50
N VAL A 18 -6.55 14.10 12.80
CA VAL A 18 -7.99 14.41 12.72
C VAL A 18 -8.75 13.25 12.08
N ILE A 19 -8.26 12.67 10.98
CA ILE A 19 -8.90 11.51 10.33
C ILE A 19 -8.93 10.30 11.28
N ALA A 20 -7.80 9.99 11.93
CA ALA A 20 -7.68 8.88 12.86
C ALA A 20 -8.61 9.05 14.06
N GLY A 21 -8.65 10.24 14.65
CA GLY A 21 -9.54 10.61 15.74
C GLY A 21 -11.01 10.51 15.34
N ALA A 22 -11.39 11.06 14.18
CA ALA A 22 -12.75 10.97 13.67
C ALA A 22 -13.20 9.53 13.40
N THR A 23 -12.31 8.71 12.82
CA THR A 23 -12.56 7.28 12.55
C THR A 23 -12.76 6.50 13.86
N SER A 24 -11.92 6.78 14.86
CA SER A 24 -12.04 6.18 16.19
C SER A 24 -13.31 6.64 16.91
N ALA A 25 -13.66 7.92 16.78
CA ALA A 25 -14.89 8.48 17.32
C ALA A 25 -16.15 7.84 16.69
N THR A 26 -16.14 7.53 15.39
CA THR A 26 -17.23 6.79 14.74
C THR A 26 -17.46 5.43 15.40
N ALA A 27 -16.41 4.65 15.62
CA ALA A 27 -16.52 3.36 16.30
C ALA A 27 -16.96 3.53 17.77
N PHE A 28 -16.48 4.57 18.44
CA PHE A 28 -16.87 4.88 19.82
C PHE A 28 -18.36 5.24 19.93
N LEU A 29 -18.91 6.02 19.00
CA LEU A 29 -20.31 6.46 19.01
C LEU A 29 -21.34 5.34 18.82
N VAL A 30 -20.93 4.17 18.35
CA VAL A 30 -21.84 3.01 18.25
C VAL A 30 -22.44 2.63 19.61
N LYS A 31 -21.68 2.77 20.70
CA LYS A 31 -22.19 2.46 22.04
C LYS A 31 -23.36 3.36 22.46
N PRO A 32 -23.22 4.71 22.50
CA PRO A 32 -24.33 5.58 22.89
C PRO A 32 -25.50 5.53 21.90
N VAL A 33 -25.24 5.26 20.61
CA VAL A 33 -26.34 4.96 19.66
C VAL A 33 -27.18 3.80 20.17
N LEU A 34 -26.57 2.66 20.51
CA LEU A 34 -27.35 1.52 20.98
C LEU A 34 -27.90 1.73 22.39
N ASP A 35 -27.03 2.00 23.35
CA ASP A 35 -27.40 2.04 24.76
C ASP A 35 -28.35 3.22 25.09
N ASP A 36 -28.09 4.41 24.57
CA ASP A 36 -28.86 5.60 24.95
C ASP A 36 -30.08 5.83 24.04
N ILE A 37 -29.98 5.61 22.73
CA ILE A 37 -31.13 5.77 21.82
C ILE A 37 -32.04 4.54 21.85
N PHE A 38 -31.52 3.35 21.59
CA PHE A 38 -32.37 2.17 21.40
C PHE A 38 -32.83 1.53 22.72
N PHE A 39 -31.94 1.41 23.71
CA PHE A 39 -32.31 0.80 24.99
C PHE A 39 -32.94 1.80 25.97
N LYS A 40 -32.31 2.96 26.23
CA LYS A 40 -32.87 3.98 27.13
C LYS A 40 -33.96 4.87 26.51
N LYS A 41 -34.13 4.85 25.18
CA LYS A 41 -35.12 5.67 24.45
C LYS A 41 -34.98 7.17 24.73
N ASP A 42 -33.74 7.65 24.89
CA ASP A 42 -33.46 9.07 25.16
C ASP A 42 -33.61 9.91 23.89
N ILE A 43 -34.67 10.73 23.84
CA ILE A 43 -34.99 11.63 22.73
C ILE A 43 -33.93 12.72 22.56
N THR A 44 -33.26 13.12 23.65
CA THR A 44 -32.19 14.12 23.62
C THR A 44 -30.99 13.56 22.86
N MET A 45 -30.58 12.33 23.18
CA MET A 45 -29.49 11.64 22.48
C MET A 45 -29.85 11.36 21.02
N LEU A 46 -31.12 11.06 20.71
CA LEU A 46 -31.61 10.92 19.34
C LEU A 46 -31.45 12.20 18.51
N ARG A 47 -31.43 13.39 19.12
CA ARG A 47 -31.17 14.67 18.43
C ARG A 47 -29.67 15.00 18.36
N ILE A 48 -28.93 14.75 19.43
CA ILE A 48 -27.50 15.11 19.53
C ILE A 48 -26.63 14.20 18.68
N ILE A 49 -26.85 12.88 18.73
CA ILE A 49 -25.96 11.91 18.10
C ILE A 49 -25.92 12.04 16.58
N PRO A 50 -27.05 12.20 15.85
CA PRO A 50 -26.99 12.44 14.40
C PRO A 50 -26.20 13.70 14.02
N ILE A 51 -26.36 14.79 14.77
CA ILE A 51 -25.59 16.03 14.55
C ILE A 51 -24.10 15.78 14.79
N ALA A 52 -23.75 15.05 15.86
CA ALA A 52 -22.37 14.67 16.14
C ALA A 52 -21.78 13.79 15.03
N VAL A 53 -22.53 12.84 14.48
CA VAL A 53 -22.10 12.00 13.36
C VAL A 53 -21.84 12.86 12.12
N ILE A 54 -22.76 13.76 11.76
CA ILE A 54 -22.58 14.68 10.63
C ILE A 54 -21.30 15.51 10.82
N LEU A 55 -21.10 16.10 12.00
CA LEU A 55 -19.90 16.88 12.30
C LEU A 55 -18.62 16.05 12.22
N ILE A 56 -18.63 14.81 12.73
CA ILE A 56 -17.47 13.91 12.65
C ILE A 56 -17.12 13.60 11.20
N TYR A 57 -18.11 13.26 10.37
CA TYR A 57 -17.87 12.95 8.95
C TYR A 57 -17.46 14.19 8.15
N PHE A 58 -18.00 15.36 8.49
CA PHE A 58 -17.60 16.63 7.89
C PHE A 58 -16.13 16.97 8.22
N ILE A 59 -15.76 16.92 9.50
CA ILE A 59 -14.37 17.12 9.96
C ILE A 59 -13.43 16.08 9.34
N ARG A 60 -13.87 14.81 9.27
CA ARG A 60 -13.12 13.74 8.62
C ARG A 60 -12.90 14.04 7.14
N GLY A 61 -13.93 14.53 6.44
CA GLY A 61 -13.86 14.95 5.03
C GLY A 61 -12.85 16.08 4.80
N ILE A 62 -12.87 17.11 5.64
CA ILE A 62 -11.87 18.19 5.62
C ILE A 62 -10.46 17.63 5.86
N GLY A 63 -10.32 16.73 6.84
CA GLY A 63 -9.06 16.04 7.12
C GLY A 63 -8.55 15.26 5.91
N TYR A 64 -9.42 14.47 5.24
CA TYR A 64 -9.06 13.74 4.02
C TYR A 64 -8.61 14.67 2.91
N TYR A 65 -9.38 15.70 2.61
CA TYR A 65 -9.04 16.68 1.57
C TYR A 65 -7.70 17.38 1.87
N GLY A 66 -7.53 17.88 3.09
CA GLY A 66 -6.32 18.58 3.50
C GLY A 66 -5.09 17.68 3.44
N GLN A 67 -5.20 16.45 3.96
CA GLN A 67 -4.13 15.46 3.88
C GLN A 67 -3.79 15.12 2.42
N GLU A 68 -4.79 14.87 1.58
CA GLU A 68 -4.56 14.44 0.19
C GLU A 68 -3.93 15.57 -0.64
N TYR A 69 -4.45 16.79 -0.51
CA TYR A 69 -3.90 17.96 -1.21
C TYR A 69 -2.46 18.25 -0.77
N LEU A 70 -2.21 18.35 0.55
CA LEU A 70 -0.88 18.66 1.07
C LEU A 70 0.13 17.60 0.64
N MET A 71 -0.26 16.32 0.67
CA MET A 71 0.65 15.25 0.29
C MET A 71 0.94 15.14 -1.19
N ASN A 72 -0.08 15.36 -2.03
CA ASN A 72 0.14 15.45 -3.47
C ASN A 72 1.02 16.65 -3.81
N TYR A 73 0.83 17.79 -3.13
CA TYR A 73 1.71 18.94 -3.32
C TYR A 73 3.17 18.63 -2.96
N VAL A 74 3.42 18.01 -1.81
CA VAL A 74 4.79 17.64 -1.40
C VAL A 74 5.40 16.65 -2.38
N GLY A 75 4.64 15.64 -2.81
CA GLY A 75 5.07 14.68 -3.83
C GLY A 75 5.46 15.37 -5.14
N GLU A 76 4.59 16.21 -5.68
CA GLU A 76 4.85 16.96 -6.92
C GLU A 76 6.02 17.93 -6.79
N SER A 77 6.18 18.59 -5.62
CA SER A 77 7.33 19.47 -5.37
C SER A 77 8.65 18.70 -5.41
N ILE A 78 8.68 17.49 -4.83
CA ILE A 78 9.86 16.62 -4.85
C ILE A 78 10.14 16.16 -6.29
N ILE A 79 9.09 15.77 -7.04
CA ILE A 79 9.22 15.35 -8.43
C ILE A 79 9.76 16.47 -9.31
N ARG A 80 9.23 17.69 -9.17
CA ARG A 80 9.71 18.85 -9.91
C ARG A 80 11.21 19.06 -9.69
N GLN A 81 11.66 19.01 -8.44
CA GLN A 81 13.07 19.17 -8.10
C GLN A 81 13.93 18.02 -8.64
N LEU A 82 13.48 16.76 -8.53
CA LEU A 82 14.21 15.61 -9.08
C LEU A 82 14.35 15.71 -10.61
N ARG A 83 13.29 16.11 -11.32
CA ARG A 83 13.33 16.30 -12.77
C ARG A 83 14.30 17.40 -13.17
N ASN A 84 14.29 18.53 -12.46
CA ASN A 84 15.23 19.61 -12.71
C ASN A 84 16.67 19.14 -12.47
N SER A 85 16.96 18.56 -11.30
CA SER A 85 18.31 18.07 -10.98
C SER A 85 18.81 17.00 -11.96
N LEU A 86 17.94 16.08 -12.39
CA LEU A 86 18.27 15.10 -13.43
C LEU A 86 18.56 15.78 -14.78
N TYR A 87 17.71 16.71 -15.19
CA TYR A 87 17.84 17.38 -16.47
C TYR A 87 19.12 18.23 -16.50
N ASP A 88 19.35 19.04 -15.48
CA ASP A 88 20.55 19.87 -15.32
C ASP A 88 21.79 18.97 -15.38
N ARG A 89 21.81 17.87 -14.60
CA ARG A 89 22.96 16.98 -14.60
C ARG A 89 23.18 16.29 -15.94
N ILE A 90 22.12 15.89 -16.64
CA ILE A 90 22.24 15.29 -17.97
C ILE A 90 22.86 16.28 -18.97
N GLN A 91 22.52 17.58 -18.88
CA GLN A 91 23.12 18.59 -19.75
C GLN A 91 24.60 18.87 -19.44
N ASP A 92 25.01 18.74 -18.17
CA ASP A 92 26.41 18.95 -17.74
C ASP A 92 27.35 17.77 -18.05
N LEU A 93 26.80 16.62 -18.47
CA LEU A 93 27.59 15.42 -18.76
C LEU A 93 28.25 15.49 -20.14
N PRO A 94 29.44 14.90 -20.32
CA PRO A 94 30.17 14.93 -21.59
C PRO A 94 29.42 14.18 -22.70
N LEU A 95 29.64 14.57 -23.96
CA LEU A 95 29.14 13.85 -25.15
C LEU A 95 29.44 12.35 -25.14
N SER A 96 30.57 11.93 -24.54
CA SER A 96 30.95 10.52 -24.38
C SER A 96 29.93 9.71 -23.56
N PHE A 97 29.19 10.34 -22.65
CA PHE A 97 28.10 9.72 -21.92
C PHE A 97 26.92 9.39 -22.84
N PHE A 98 26.53 10.31 -23.72
CA PHE A 98 25.44 10.13 -24.69
C PHE A 98 25.76 9.09 -25.76
N HIS A 99 27.04 8.85 -26.06
CA HIS A 99 27.44 7.74 -26.93
C HIS A 99 27.34 6.37 -26.26
N LYS A 100 27.41 6.30 -24.92
CA LYS A 100 27.35 5.06 -24.14
C LYS A 100 25.93 4.71 -23.67
N GLU A 101 25.12 5.71 -23.33
CA GLU A 101 23.76 5.51 -22.83
C GLU A 101 22.71 5.78 -23.91
N LYS A 102 21.71 4.89 -24.00
CA LYS A 102 20.60 5.05 -24.95
C LYS A 102 19.69 6.20 -24.50
N THR A 103 19.38 7.14 -25.40
CA THR A 103 18.51 8.30 -25.12
C THR A 103 17.15 7.89 -24.52
N GLY A 104 16.55 6.81 -25.01
CA GLY A 104 15.29 6.29 -24.47
C GLY A 104 15.37 5.85 -23.00
N ARG A 105 16.54 5.38 -22.54
CA ARG A 105 16.77 5.02 -21.13
C ARG A 105 16.80 6.27 -20.24
N LEU A 106 17.44 7.35 -20.71
CA LEU A 106 17.47 8.64 -20.01
C LEU A 106 16.05 9.25 -19.90
N MET A 107 15.28 9.22 -20.99
CA MET A 107 13.88 9.65 -20.98
C MET A 107 13.04 8.85 -19.98
N SER A 108 13.20 7.52 -19.95
CA SER A 108 12.49 6.67 -18.99
C SER A 108 12.87 6.96 -17.54
N ARG A 109 14.13 7.33 -17.24
CA ARG A 109 14.53 7.73 -15.88
C ARG A 109 13.82 9.02 -15.45
N ILE A 110 13.79 10.05 -16.29
CA ILE A 110 13.11 11.33 -16.00
C ILE A 110 11.59 11.18 -15.83
N THR A 111 10.98 10.26 -16.58
CA THR A 111 9.53 10.09 -16.62
C THR A 111 9.07 8.99 -15.66
N ASN A 112 9.39 7.73 -15.95
CA ASN A 112 8.90 6.58 -15.21
C ASN A 112 9.52 6.46 -13.82
N ASP A 113 10.85 6.48 -13.69
CA ASP A 113 11.50 6.24 -12.39
C ASP A 113 11.16 7.35 -11.39
N VAL A 114 11.16 8.61 -11.83
CA VAL A 114 10.71 9.73 -11.01
C VAL A 114 9.23 9.59 -10.60
N ASN A 115 8.34 9.11 -11.48
CA ASN A 115 6.95 8.85 -11.12
C ASN A 115 6.80 7.68 -10.12
N VAL A 116 7.66 6.67 -10.18
CA VAL A 116 7.68 5.59 -9.18
C VAL A 116 8.09 6.13 -7.81
N ILE A 117 9.08 7.03 -7.76
CA ILE A 117 9.48 7.74 -6.53
C ILE A 117 8.30 8.57 -5.99
N LYS A 118 7.52 9.21 -6.85
CA LYS A 118 6.30 9.96 -6.46
C LYS A 118 5.36 9.09 -5.66
N ALA A 119 5.01 7.92 -6.22
CA ALA A 119 4.08 6.99 -5.60
C ALA A 119 4.58 6.51 -4.23
N MET A 120 5.89 6.25 -4.09
CA MET A 120 6.49 5.92 -2.80
C MET A 120 6.31 7.05 -1.78
N VAL A 121 6.58 8.30 -2.16
CA VAL A 121 6.52 9.44 -1.23
C VAL A 121 5.07 9.79 -0.86
N SER A 122 4.17 9.93 -1.85
CA SER A 122 2.79 10.37 -1.62
C SER A 122 1.93 9.27 -0.99
N THR A 123 2.06 8.05 -1.48
CA THR A 123 1.16 6.94 -1.15
C THR A 123 1.76 6.03 -0.09
N ALA A 124 2.99 5.55 -0.28
CA ALA A 124 3.56 4.57 0.65
C ALA A 124 3.94 5.21 1.99
N VAL A 125 4.83 6.19 2.01
CA VAL A 125 5.31 6.74 3.30
C VAL A 125 4.20 7.47 4.03
N THR A 126 3.41 8.26 3.31
CA THR A 126 2.60 9.27 3.98
C THR A 126 1.14 8.88 4.21
N SER A 127 0.53 8.12 3.31
CA SER A 127 -0.81 7.57 3.60
C SER A 127 -0.74 6.46 4.65
N SER A 128 0.37 5.73 4.74
CA SER A 128 0.52 4.71 5.78
C SER A 128 0.74 5.29 7.17
N LEU A 129 1.30 6.50 7.29
CA LEU A 129 1.36 7.18 8.59
C LEU A 129 -0.05 7.44 9.15
N ARG A 130 -0.99 7.82 8.28
CA ARG A 130 -2.43 7.93 8.62
C ARG A 130 -3.00 6.60 9.10
N ASP A 131 -2.68 5.51 8.40
CA ASP A 131 -3.14 4.16 8.75
C ASP A 131 -2.56 3.74 10.11
N VAL A 132 -1.30 4.05 10.41
CA VAL A 132 -0.68 3.83 11.74
C VAL A 132 -1.44 4.61 12.82
N PHE A 133 -1.71 5.91 12.63
CA PHE A 133 -2.48 6.68 13.60
C PHE A 133 -3.90 6.14 13.78
N THR A 134 -4.54 5.69 12.71
CA THR A 134 -5.87 5.08 12.75
C THR A 134 -5.86 3.76 13.52
N VAL A 135 -4.84 2.93 13.29
CA VAL A 135 -4.63 1.68 14.05
C VAL A 135 -4.47 1.97 15.53
N ILE A 136 -3.65 2.96 15.89
CA ILE A 136 -3.46 3.36 17.29
C ILE A 136 -4.78 3.85 17.91
N GLY A 137 -5.52 4.71 17.22
CA GLY A 137 -6.79 5.25 17.70
C GLY A 137 -7.86 4.16 17.91
N LEU A 138 -8.04 3.28 16.92
CA LEU A 138 -9.00 2.17 17.01
C LEU A 138 -8.59 1.15 18.08
N THR A 139 -7.30 0.85 18.21
CA THR A 139 -6.77 0.00 19.29
C THR A 139 -7.08 0.64 20.65
N GLY A 140 -6.89 1.95 20.78
CA GLY A 140 -7.29 2.69 21.98
C GLY A 140 -8.77 2.52 22.33
N VAL A 141 -9.66 2.61 21.33
CA VAL A 141 -11.11 2.38 21.52
C VAL A 141 -11.39 0.94 21.96
N ILE A 142 -10.76 -0.04 21.32
CA ILE A 142 -10.91 -1.48 21.64
C ILE A 142 -10.54 -1.75 23.10
N PHE A 143 -9.36 -1.28 23.55
CA PHE A 143 -8.90 -1.45 24.93
C PHE A 143 -9.75 -0.69 25.94
N TYR A 144 -10.16 0.53 25.61
CA TYR A 144 -11.00 1.35 26.47
C TYR A 144 -12.40 0.73 26.66
N ARG A 145 -12.96 0.13 25.61
CA ARG A 145 -14.29 -0.48 25.67
C ARG A 145 -14.30 -1.75 26.49
N ASP A 146 -13.39 -2.67 26.20
CA ASP A 146 -13.31 -3.92 26.93
C ASP A 146 -11.92 -4.52 26.80
N TRP A 147 -11.05 -4.26 27.79
CA TRP A 147 -9.68 -4.74 27.80
C TRP A 147 -9.57 -6.27 27.84
N LYS A 148 -10.57 -6.98 28.38
CA LYS A 148 -10.58 -8.46 28.40
C LYS A 148 -10.83 -8.99 26.99
N MET A 149 -11.83 -8.46 26.28
CA MET A 149 -12.06 -8.81 24.87
C MET A 149 -10.86 -8.39 23.98
N ALA A 150 -10.25 -7.25 24.28
CA ALA A 150 -9.08 -6.76 23.56
C ALA A 150 -7.89 -7.72 23.66
N LEU A 151 -7.62 -8.29 24.85
CA LEU A 151 -6.56 -9.28 25.04
C LEU A 151 -6.80 -10.54 24.21
N PHE A 152 -8.03 -11.05 24.15
CA PHE A 152 -8.35 -12.18 23.27
C PHE A 152 -8.15 -11.83 21.79
N ALA A 153 -8.59 -10.64 21.37
CA ALA A 153 -8.38 -10.17 20.00
C ALA A 153 -6.88 -10.01 19.67
N MET A 154 -6.05 -9.58 20.63
CA MET A 154 -4.60 -9.52 20.48
C MET A 154 -3.94 -10.90 20.32
N VAL A 155 -4.54 -11.97 20.83
CA VAL A 155 -4.03 -13.34 20.61
C VAL A 155 -4.46 -13.87 19.24
N ILE A 156 -5.67 -13.52 18.81
CA ILE A 156 -6.20 -13.92 17.49
C ILE A 156 -5.50 -13.17 16.35
N LEU A 157 -5.11 -11.91 16.56
CA LEU A 157 -4.44 -11.07 15.54
C LEU A 157 -3.14 -11.70 14.99
N PRO A 158 -2.17 -12.17 15.81
CA PRO A 158 -0.98 -12.88 15.34
C PRO A 158 -1.31 -14.13 14.53
N ILE A 159 -2.32 -14.90 14.95
CA ILE A 159 -2.79 -16.09 14.23
C ILE A 159 -3.35 -15.67 12.87
N ALA A 160 -4.07 -14.55 12.80
CA ALA A 160 -4.60 -14.01 11.56
C ALA A 160 -3.51 -13.37 10.66
N PHE A 161 -2.42 -12.86 11.24
CA PHE A 161 -1.33 -12.22 10.51
C PHE A 161 -0.37 -13.22 9.86
N PHE A 162 -0.20 -14.39 10.47
CA PHE A 162 0.70 -15.43 9.96
C PHE A 162 0.38 -15.84 8.49
N PRO A 163 -0.88 -16.15 8.12
CA PRO A 163 -1.25 -16.43 6.73
C PRO A 163 -0.94 -15.28 5.78
N VAL A 164 -1.16 -14.02 6.18
CA VAL A 164 -0.87 -12.84 5.35
C VAL A 164 0.61 -12.81 4.95
N VAL A 165 1.49 -13.00 5.93
CA VAL A 165 2.95 -12.99 5.71
C VAL A 165 3.36 -14.17 4.83
N GLU A 166 2.83 -15.36 5.09
CA GLU A 166 3.17 -16.56 4.32
C GLU A 166 2.69 -16.48 2.87
N PHE A 167 1.45 -16.01 2.64
CA PHE A 167 0.94 -15.76 1.29
C PHE A 167 1.75 -14.68 0.57
N GLY A 168 2.10 -13.59 1.25
CA GLY A 168 2.95 -12.54 0.68
C GLY A 168 4.31 -13.07 0.24
N ARG A 169 4.96 -13.87 1.10
CA ARG A 169 6.24 -14.54 0.79
C ARG A 169 6.11 -15.50 -0.39
N ARG A 170 5.05 -16.30 -0.44
CA ARG A 170 4.79 -17.25 -1.53
C ARG A 170 4.54 -16.54 -2.86
N VAL A 171 3.73 -15.48 -2.87
CA VAL A 171 3.50 -14.64 -4.05
C VAL A 171 4.83 -14.07 -4.54
N ARG A 172 5.64 -13.48 -3.65
CA ARG A 172 6.94 -12.91 -4.01
C ARG A 172 7.86 -13.95 -4.67
N ARG A 173 7.97 -15.15 -4.09
CA ARG A 173 8.81 -16.23 -4.63
C ARG A 173 8.38 -16.66 -6.03
N VAL A 174 7.07 -16.79 -6.26
CA VAL A 174 6.56 -17.18 -7.59
C VAL A 174 6.71 -16.04 -8.60
N SER A 175 6.50 -14.79 -8.19
CA SER A 175 6.69 -13.62 -9.05
C SER A 175 8.13 -13.50 -9.56
N THR A 176 9.14 -13.80 -8.75
CA THR A 176 10.54 -13.85 -9.21
C THR A 176 10.73 -14.89 -10.31
N GLY A 177 10.19 -16.11 -10.15
CA GLY A 177 10.25 -17.13 -11.19
C GLY A 177 9.51 -16.73 -12.48
N CYS A 178 8.36 -16.03 -12.38
CA CYS A 178 7.68 -15.48 -13.55
C CYS A 178 8.56 -14.47 -14.30
N GLN A 179 9.29 -13.60 -13.58
CA GLN A 179 10.20 -12.62 -14.17
C GLN A 179 11.36 -13.28 -14.91
N GLU A 180 11.96 -14.32 -14.34
CA GLU A 180 13.02 -15.11 -14.98
C GLU A 180 12.51 -15.79 -16.26
N ALA A 181 11.36 -16.46 -16.20
CA ALA A 181 10.76 -17.09 -17.38
C ALA A 181 10.39 -16.08 -18.48
N MET A 182 9.95 -14.88 -18.11
CA MET A 182 9.68 -13.79 -19.05
C MET A 182 10.96 -13.26 -19.70
N ALA A 183 12.05 -13.15 -18.94
CA ALA A 183 13.36 -12.77 -19.48
C ALA A 183 13.87 -13.83 -20.47
N ASP A 184 13.78 -15.11 -20.13
CA ASP A 184 14.15 -16.23 -21.00
C ASP A 184 13.31 -16.30 -22.28
N MET A 185 12.03 -15.93 -22.21
CA MET A 185 11.16 -15.81 -23.37
C MET A 185 11.54 -14.61 -24.24
N SER A 186 11.89 -13.47 -23.63
CA SER A 186 12.34 -12.27 -24.33
C SER A 186 13.64 -12.50 -25.09
N SER A 187 14.62 -13.16 -24.46
CA SER A 187 15.88 -13.55 -25.09
C SER A 187 15.65 -14.51 -26.26
N PHE A 188 14.79 -15.52 -26.08
CA PHE A 188 14.42 -16.44 -27.14
C PHE A 188 13.78 -15.72 -28.34
N LEU A 189 12.84 -14.81 -28.10
CA LEU A 189 12.23 -14.02 -29.16
C LEU A 189 13.28 -13.16 -29.89
N HIS A 190 14.22 -12.56 -29.16
CA HIS A 190 15.28 -11.78 -29.76
C HIS A 190 16.15 -12.62 -30.70
N GLU A 191 16.59 -13.80 -30.26
CA GLU A 191 17.38 -14.75 -31.05
C GLU A 191 16.62 -15.22 -32.29
N THR A 192 15.39 -15.70 -32.14
CA THR A 192 14.61 -16.27 -33.24
C THR A 192 14.19 -15.20 -34.25
N PHE A 193 13.92 -13.96 -33.82
CA PHE A 193 13.57 -12.88 -34.75
C PHE A 193 14.78 -12.37 -35.54
N VAL A 194 15.93 -12.18 -34.89
CA VAL A 194 17.18 -11.82 -35.58
C VAL A 194 17.62 -12.96 -36.51
N GLY A 195 17.51 -14.21 -36.05
CA GLY A 195 17.87 -15.42 -36.77
C GLY A 195 16.79 -15.94 -37.73
N ASN A 196 15.69 -15.23 -37.96
CA ASN A 196 14.54 -15.76 -38.71
C ASN A 196 14.91 -16.18 -40.16
N LYS A 197 15.90 -15.52 -40.76
CA LYS A 197 16.44 -15.92 -42.08
C LYS A 197 16.98 -17.36 -42.06
N ILE A 198 17.64 -17.77 -40.98
CA ILE A 198 18.15 -19.14 -40.80
C ILE A 198 16.98 -20.11 -40.63
N VAL A 199 15.99 -19.76 -39.82
CA VAL A 199 14.78 -20.59 -39.62
C VAL A 199 14.09 -20.86 -40.97
N LYS A 200 13.96 -19.83 -41.82
CA LYS A 200 13.40 -19.94 -43.17
C LYS A 200 14.28 -20.75 -44.13
N ALA A 201 15.60 -20.56 -44.08
CA ALA A 201 16.52 -21.29 -44.94
C ALA A 201 16.50 -22.80 -44.69
N PHE A 202 16.28 -23.23 -43.44
CA PHE A 202 16.25 -24.63 -43.05
C PHE A 202 14.83 -25.22 -42.89
N GLY A 203 13.76 -24.46 -43.15
CA GLY A 203 12.37 -24.94 -43.02
C GLY A 203 11.98 -25.33 -41.59
N MET A 204 12.57 -24.67 -40.58
CA MET A 204 12.45 -25.03 -39.16
C MET A 204 11.32 -24.30 -38.42
N GLU A 205 10.34 -23.72 -39.13
CA GLU A 205 9.30 -22.90 -38.49
C GLU A 205 8.47 -23.69 -37.48
N ASN A 206 8.11 -24.94 -37.79
CA ASN A 206 7.33 -25.78 -36.88
C ASN A 206 8.13 -26.16 -35.63
N TYR A 207 9.44 -26.32 -35.77
CA TYR A 207 10.35 -26.58 -34.65
C TYR A 207 10.40 -25.39 -33.69
N GLU A 208 10.60 -24.16 -34.22
CA GLU A 208 10.62 -22.94 -33.40
C GLU A 208 9.26 -22.63 -32.76
N LYS A 209 8.15 -22.88 -33.48
CA LYS A 209 6.79 -22.77 -32.91
C LYS A 209 6.61 -23.70 -31.70
N LYS A 210 7.10 -24.95 -31.77
CA LYS A 210 7.02 -25.90 -30.67
C LYS A 210 7.85 -25.44 -29.46
N ARG A 211 9.07 -24.95 -29.68
CA ARG A 211 9.92 -24.38 -28.61
C ARG A 211 9.28 -23.17 -27.95
N PHE A 212 8.65 -22.28 -28.73
CA PHE A 212 7.90 -21.15 -28.19
C PHE A 212 6.70 -21.59 -27.35
N ALA A 213 5.95 -22.60 -27.81
CA ALA A 213 4.83 -23.17 -27.05
C ALA A 213 5.29 -23.77 -25.71
N GLU A 214 6.44 -24.46 -25.68
CA GLU A 214 7.02 -25.00 -24.44
C GLU A 214 7.41 -23.89 -23.44
N LYS A 215 8.06 -22.82 -23.92
CA LYS A 215 8.40 -21.66 -23.07
C LYS A 215 7.15 -20.95 -22.55
N THR A 216 6.15 -20.76 -23.40
CA THR A 216 4.87 -20.15 -23.01
C THR A 216 4.13 -21.00 -21.98
N LEU A 217 4.15 -22.33 -22.12
CA LEU A 217 3.54 -23.24 -21.15
C LEU A 217 4.25 -23.20 -19.80
N ALA A 218 5.58 -23.09 -19.79
CA ALA A 218 6.36 -22.92 -18.56
C ALA A 218 6.00 -21.61 -17.84
N LEU A 219 5.93 -20.49 -18.58
CA LEU A 219 5.48 -19.20 -18.06
C LEU A 219 4.05 -19.28 -17.51
N PHE A 220 3.11 -19.86 -18.27
CA PHE A 220 1.72 -20.06 -17.85
C PHE A 220 1.63 -20.84 -16.52
N ARG A 221 2.41 -21.92 -16.34
CA ARG A 221 2.42 -22.69 -15.08
C ARG A 221 2.90 -21.84 -13.90
N LEU A 222 3.88 -20.96 -14.09
CA LEU A 222 4.36 -20.06 -13.06
C LEU A 222 3.34 -18.97 -12.74
N GLU A 223 2.75 -18.34 -13.76
CA GLU A 223 1.69 -17.35 -13.58
C GLU A 223 0.48 -17.95 -12.86
N MET A 224 0.05 -19.16 -13.21
CA MET A 224 -1.04 -19.83 -12.51
C MET A 224 -0.71 -20.15 -11.05
N LYS A 225 0.54 -20.47 -10.71
CA LYS A 225 0.97 -20.60 -9.31
C LYS A 225 0.87 -19.26 -8.57
N ALA A 226 1.19 -18.14 -9.23
CA ALA A 226 1.09 -16.81 -8.65
C ALA A 226 -0.38 -16.42 -8.43
N VAL A 227 -1.23 -16.68 -9.43
CA VAL A 227 -2.69 -16.49 -9.34
C VAL A 227 -3.25 -17.29 -8.17
N MET A 228 -2.92 -18.58 -8.06
CA MET A 228 -3.38 -19.42 -6.96
C MET A 228 -2.98 -18.86 -5.59
N ALA A 229 -1.72 -18.45 -5.42
CA ALA A 229 -1.24 -17.87 -4.16
C ALA A 229 -1.94 -16.55 -3.80
N LYS A 230 -2.19 -15.69 -4.81
CA LYS A 230 -2.90 -14.42 -4.64
C LYS A 230 -4.37 -14.62 -4.30
N SER A 231 -5.04 -15.48 -5.07
CA SER A 231 -6.47 -15.76 -4.95
C SER A 231 -6.81 -16.48 -3.64
N LEU A 232 -5.94 -17.35 -3.12
CA LEU A 232 -6.19 -18.04 -1.85
C LEU A 232 -6.07 -17.11 -0.63
N SER A 233 -5.34 -16.00 -0.75
CA SER A 233 -5.19 -15.07 0.39
C SER A 233 -6.51 -14.42 0.79
N SER A 234 -7.40 -14.09 -0.15
CA SER A 234 -8.66 -13.39 0.18
C SER A 234 -9.64 -14.29 0.94
N PRO A 235 -9.98 -15.51 0.47
CA PRO A 235 -10.88 -16.41 1.19
C PRO A 235 -10.35 -16.81 2.57
N VAL A 236 -9.04 -17.03 2.72
CA VAL A 236 -8.46 -17.36 4.02
C VAL A 236 -8.62 -16.21 5.00
N MET A 237 -8.38 -14.97 4.55
CA MET A 237 -8.58 -13.79 5.40
C MET A 237 -10.05 -13.55 5.76
N GLU A 238 -10.97 -13.81 4.83
CA GLU A 238 -12.41 -13.71 5.07
C GLU A 238 -12.88 -14.76 6.09
N PHE A 239 -12.40 -16.00 5.97
CA PHE A 239 -12.68 -17.06 6.94
C PHE A 239 -12.13 -16.73 8.33
N LEU A 240 -10.89 -16.23 8.43
CA LEU A 240 -10.30 -15.79 9.70
C LEU A 240 -11.05 -14.61 10.31
N GLY A 241 -11.49 -13.66 9.48
CA GLY A 241 -12.38 -12.57 9.89
C GLY A 241 -13.70 -13.10 10.45
N GLY A 242 -14.31 -14.08 9.77
CA GLY A 242 -15.51 -14.78 10.21
C GLY A 242 -15.33 -15.48 11.56
N LEU A 243 -14.20 -16.17 11.78
CA LEU A 243 -13.86 -16.77 13.07
C LEU A 243 -13.73 -15.71 14.18
N GLY A 244 -13.10 -14.57 13.87
CA GLY A 244 -12.99 -13.44 14.80
C GLY A 244 -14.36 -12.88 15.18
N ILE A 245 -15.25 -12.68 14.21
CA ILE A 245 -16.63 -12.22 14.44
C ILE A 245 -17.40 -13.26 15.27
N ALA A 246 -17.31 -14.55 14.93
CA ALA A 246 -17.98 -15.62 15.67
C ALA A 246 -17.52 -15.67 17.13
N PHE A 247 -16.21 -15.54 17.37
CA PHE A 247 -15.65 -15.45 18.72
C PHE A 247 -16.16 -14.22 19.48
N ILE A 248 -16.17 -13.05 18.83
CA ILE A 248 -16.69 -11.81 19.42
C ILE A 248 -18.16 -11.97 19.80
N ILE A 249 -18.99 -12.52 18.90
CA ILE A 249 -20.41 -12.79 19.16
C ILE A 249 -20.58 -13.74 20.35
N TRP A 250 -19.85 -14.84 20.38
CA TRP A 250 -19.97 -15.83 21.45
C TRP A 250 -19.57 -15.26 22.82
N TYR A 251 -18.36 -14.73 22.93
CA TYR A 251 -17.84 -14.22 24.21
C TYR A 251 -18.47 -12.88 24.62
N GLY A 252 -18.59 -11.95 23.67
CA GLY A 252 -19.22 -10.65 23.90
C GLY A 252 -20.71 -10.78 24.18
N GLY A 253 -21.41 -11.63 23.44
CA GLY A 253 -22.82 -11.95 23.68
C GLY A 253 -23.03 -12.59 25.05
N TYR A 254 -22.19 -13.55 25.44
CA TYR A 254 -22.22 -14.14 26.78
C TYR A 254 -22.10 -13.07 27.88
N ARG A 255 -21.18 -12.10 27.73
CA ARG A 255 -21.02 -11.01 28.72
C ARG A 255 -22.19 -10.05 28.77
N VAL A 256 -22.86 -9.81 27.65
CA VAL A 256 -24.09 -9.02 27.63
C VAL A 256 -25.23 -9.76 28.31
N ILE A 257 -25.36 -11.08 28.09
CA ILE A 257 -26.37 -11.93 28.73
C ILE A 257 -26.14 -12.00 30.25
N ASP A 258 -24.88 -12.12 30.69
CA ASP A 258 -24.49 -12.17 32.11
C ASP A 258 -24.50 -10.79 32.79
N GLY A 259 -24.90 -9.72 32.08
CA GLY A 259 -25.00 -8.36 32.62
C GLY A 259 -23.68 -7.67 32.93
N THR A 260 -22.54 -8.28 32.59
CA THR A 260 -21.19 -7.71 32.83
C THR A 260 -20.74 -6.73 31.75
N SER A 261 -21.53 -6.55 30.68
CA SER A 261 -21.31 -5.59 29.60
C SER A 261 -22.64 -5.18 28.95
N THR A 262 -22.61 -4.14 28.11
CA THR A 262 -23.79 -3.65 27.38
C THR A 262 -23.72 -4.02 25.90
N ALA A 263 -24.88 -4.15 25.25
CA ALA A 263 -24.95 -4.35 23.80
C ALA A 263 -24.20 -3.24 23.03
N GLY A 264 -24.31 -1.99 23.46
CA GLY A 264 -23.55 -0.88 22.89
C GLY A 264 -22.03 -1.06 23.00
N THR A 265 -21.53 -1.58 24.12
CA THR A 265 -20.10 -1.87 24.29
C THR A 265 -19.66 -2.97 23.31
N PHE A 266 -20.45 -4.02 23.17
CA PHE A 266 -20.21 -5.11 22.23
C PHE A 266 -20.16 -4.64 20.76
N PHE A 267 -21.16 -3.91 20.28
CA PHE A 267 -21.20 -3.45 18.89
C PHE A 267 -20.14 -2.35 18.62
N SER A 268 -19.83 -1.50 19.59
CA SER A 268 -18.74 -0.52 19.48
C SER A 268 -17.38 -1.21 19.37
N PHE A 269 -17.15 -2.27 20.15
CA PHE A 269 -15.96 -3.10 20.04
C PHE A 269 -15.87 -3.79 18.68
N MET A 270 -16.96 -4.43 18.24
CA MET A 270 -17.03 -5.11 16.95
C MET A 270 -16.77 -4.15 15.79
N ALA A 271 -17.40 -2.97 15.80
CA ALA A 271 -17.17 -1.93 14.80
C ALA A 271 -15.70 -1.50 14.75
N ALA A 272 -15.08 -1.26 15.91
CA ALA A 272 -13.67 -0.87 15.97
C ALA A 272 -12.74 -1.96 15.39
N VAL A 273 -12.98 -3.23 15.71
CA VAL A 273 -12.21 -4.37 15.17
C VAL A 273 -12.36 -4.50 13.65
N LEU A 274 -13.58 -4.38 13.13
CA LEU A 274 -13.83 -4.45 11.68
C LEU A 274 -13.16 -3.29 10.95
N MET A 275 -13.23 -2.08 11.50
CA MET A 275 -12.57 -0.90 10.94
C MET A 275 -11.03 -0.97 11.02
N LEU A 276 -10.48 -1.77 11.95
CA LEU A 276 -9.03 -1.98 12.10
C LEU A 276 -8.44 -2.85 10.97
N TYR A 277 -9.26 -3.68 10.33
CA TYR A 277 -8.82 -4.62 9.29
C TYR A 277 -8.20 -3.93 8.07
N ASP A 278 -8.88 -2.91 7.53
CA ASP A 278 -8.43 -2.19 6.34
C ASP A 278 -7.06 -1.51 6.49
N PRO A 279 -6.79 -0.70 7.54
CA PRO A 279 -5.48 -0.07 7.69
C PRO A 279 -4.36 -1.09 7.94
N ILE A 280 -4.61 -2.18 8.69
CA ILE A 280 -3.63 -3.26 8.85
C ILE A 280 -3.27 -3.88 7.48
N LYS A 281 -4.28 -4.17 6.66
CA LYS A 281 -4.10 -4.74 5.32
C LYS A 281 -3.32 -3.80 4.39
N LYS A 282 -3.57 -2.49 4.47
CA LYS A 282 -2.81 -1.48 3.71
C LYS A 282 -1.34 -1.43 4.16
N LEU A 283 -1.09 -1.42 5.45
CA LEU A 283 0.27 -1.46 6.02
C LEU A 283 1.06 -2.70 5.58
N SER A 284 0.41 -3.85 5.42
CA SER A 284 1.08 -5.05 4.90
C SER A 284 1.55 -4.93 3.44
N ARG A 285 0.97 -4.03 2.64
CA ARG A 285 1.36 -3.82 1.22
C ARG A 285 2.45 -2.77 1.04
N LEU A 286 2.61 -1.88 2.02
CA LEU A 286 3.59 -0.79 2.04
C LEU A 286 5.00 -1.22 1.65
N ASN A 287 5.46 -2.39 2.14
CA ASN A 287 6.84 -2.84 1.93
C ASN A 287 7.19 -2.99 0.44
N ASN A 288 6.23 -3.38 -0.40
CA ASN A 288 6.46 -3.51 -1.85
C ASN A 288 6.62 -2.14 -2.51
N ASP A 289 5.75 -1.18 -2.17
CA ASP A 289 5.77 0.15 -2.76
C ASP A 289 7.03 0.93 -2.36
N ILE A 290 7.48 0.77 -1.11
CA ILE A 290 8.76 1.33 -0.63
C ILE A 290 9.95 0.72 -1.38
N GLN A 291 10.01 -0.61 -1.51
CA GLN A 291 11.13 -1.26 -2.20
C GLN A 291 11.22 -0.85 -3.68
N GLN A 292 10.08 -0.73 -4.38
CA GLN A 292 10.06 -0.26 -5.76
C GLN A 292 10.52 1.20 -5.88
N GLY A 293 10.08 2.05 -4.96
CA GLY A 293 10.49 3.45 -4.91
C GLY A 293 11.97 3.64 -4.61
N LEU A 294 12.54 2.87 -3.68
CA LEU A 294 13.97 2.89 -3.37
C LEU A 294 14.81 2.47 -4.57
N ALA A 295 14.44 1.37 -5.25
CA ALA A 295 15.16 0.94 -6.44
C ALA A 295 15.09 1.97 -7.59
N ALA A 296 13.98 2.69 -7.73
CA ALA A 296 13.87 3.79 -8.69
C ALA A 296 14.70 5.02 -8.26
N ALA A 297 14.76 5.31 -6.96
CA ALA A 297 15.60 6.37 -6.41
C ALA A 297 17.08 6.10 -6.69
N ASP A 298 17.57 4.89 -6.45
CA ASP A 298 18.97 4.52 -6.73
C ASP A 298 19.35 4.81 -8.19
N ARG A 299 18.51 4.42 -9.16
CA ARG A 299 18.75 4.68 -10.59
C ARG A 299 18.74 6.16 -10.97
N VAL A 300 17.99 6.98 -10.24
CA VAL A 300 17.92 8.43 -10.43
C VAL A 300 19.16 9.11 -9.83
N PHE A 301 19.52 8.76 -8.60
CA PHE A 301 20.71 9.28 -7.93
C PHE A 301 22.01 8.84 -8.62
N ASP A 302 22.06 7.64 -9.21
CA ASP A 302 23.16 7.19 -10.08
C ASP A 302 23.49 8.16 -11.23
N ILE A 303 22.53 8.98 -11.69
CA ILE A 303 22.79 10.04 -12.69
C ILE A 303 23.15 11.34 -12.00
N ILE A 304 22.36 11.76 -11.01
CA ILE A 304 22.53 13.05 -10.33
C ILE A 304 23.93 13.15 -9.70
N GLU A 305 24.42 12.05 -9.12
CA GLU A 305 25.71 11.99 -8.43
C GLU A 305 26.87 11.63 -9.34
N ARG A 306 26.62 11.33 -10.62
CA ARG A 306 27.67 10.94 -11.55
C ARG A 306 28.57 12.13 -11.83
N GLU A 307 29.86 12.05 -11.53
CA GLU A 307 30.84 13.11 -11.81
C GLU A 307 30.98 13.36 -13.32
N SER A 308 31.18 14.63 -13.70
CA SER A 308 31.49 15.03 -15.08
C SER A 308 33.01 15.10 -15.21
N ASP A 309 33.57 14.39 -16.18
CA ASP A 309 35.01 14.43 -16.46
C ASP A 309 35.48 15.78 -17.03
N ILE A 310 34.54 16.68 -17.34
CA ILE A 310 34.83 18.04 -17.84
C ILE A 310 35.04 18.96 -16.62
N LYS A 311 36.30 19.21 -16.28
CA LYS A 311 36.68 20.31 -15.38
C LYS A 311 36.67 21.62 -16.17
N GLU A 312 35.89 22.61 -15.74
CA GLU A 312 36.06 23.96 -16.26
C GLU A 312 37.51 24.41 -16.05
N PRO A 313 38.18 25.00 -17.06
CA PRO A 313 39.47 25.61 -16.84
C PRO A 313 39.27 26.78 -15.86
N LEU A 314 40.01 26.75 -14.74
CA LEU A 314 40.04 27.80 -13.73
C LEU A 314 40.19 29.17 -14.42
N ARG A 315 39.16 30.02 -14.30
CA ARG A 315 39.21 31.43 -14.71
C ARG A 315 39.91 32.27 -13.67
#